data_AF-A0A942UM51-F1
#
_entry.id   AF-A0A942UM51-F1
#
_cell.length_a   1.000
_cell.length_b   1.000
_cell.length_c   1.000
_cell.angle_alpha   90.00
_cell.angle_beta   90.00
_cell.angle_gamma   90.00
#
_symmetry.space_group_name_H-M   'P 1'
#
loop_
_entity.id
_entity.type
_entity.pdbx_description
1 polymer ?
#
loop_
_entity_poly.entity_id
_entity_poly.type
_entity_poly.pdbx_seq_one_letter_code
_entity_poly.pdbx_strand_id
1 'polypeptide(L)' 'MKYALHEVLEIHEMAAFKTTCLTKSKTMKALVTDQLLKDIMQQDIDVSTRQLQEYASILSNAKQ' A
#
# COMPACT_ATOMS: atom_id res chain seq x y z
N MET A 1 22.41 6.50 0.39
CA MET A 1 22.01 7.92 0.56
C MET A 1 21.20 7.98 1.85
N LYS A 2 21.52 8.90 2.77
CA LYS A 2 20.77 9.04 4.02
C LYS A 2 19.52 9.87 3.74
N TYR A 3 18.34 9.35 4.04
CA TYR A 3 17.08 10.07 3.88
C TYR A 3 16.99 11.24 4.86
N ALA A 4 16.45 12.37 4.41
CA ALA A 4 16.06 13.47 5.26
C ALA A 4 14.79 13.11 6.05
N LEU A 5 14.54 13.81 7.17
CA LEU A 5 13.38 13.53 8.03
C LEU A 5 12.04 13.61 7.29
N HIS A 6 11.85 14.60 6.41
CA HIS A 6 10.59 14.76 5.67
C HIS A 6 10.35 13.57 4.71
N GLU A 7 11.38 13.06 4.02
CA GLU A 7 11.25 11.90 3.13
C GLU A 7 10.80 10.65 3.91
N VAL A 8 11.32 10.45 5.12
CA VAL A 8 10.91 9.33 5.98
C VAL A 8 9.45 9.49 6.43
N LEU A 9 9.04 10.71 6.80
CA LEU A 9 7.66 11.00 7.20
C LEU A 9 6.69 10.82 6.04
N GLU A 10 7.03 11.30 4.84
CA GLU A 10 6.22 11.14 3.63
C GLU A 10 5.99 9.66 3.31
N ILE A 11 7.04 8.81 3.37
CA ILE A 11 6.86 7.36 3.15
C ILE A 11 6.01 6.72 4.25
N HIS A 12 6.11 7.19 5.50
CA HIS A 12 5.27 6.68 6.59
C HIS A 12 3.79 7.03 6.36
N GLU A 13 3.50 8.26 5.95
CA GLU A 13 2.17 8.72 5.59
C GLU A 13 1.61 7.95 4.38
N MET A 14 2.42 7.74 3.34
CA MET A 14 2.05 6.92 2.18
C MET A 14 1.74 5.48 2.58
N ALA A 15 2.51 4.88 3.50
CA ALA A 15 2.24 3.53 3.99
C ALA A 15 0.91 3.46 4.77
N ALA A 16 0.63 4.43 5.63
CA ALA A 16 -0.64 4.51 6.36
C ALA A 16 -1.85 4.67 5.41
N PHE A 17 -1.73 5.59 4.46
CA PHE A 17 -2.74 5.82 3.42
C PHE A 17 -2.99 4.54 2.61
N LYS A 18 -1.92 3.91 2.10
CA LYS A 18 -2.01 2.71 1.27
C LYS A 18 -2.59 1.51 2.04
N THR A 19 -2.30 1.39 3.33
CA THR A 19 -2.90 0.37 4.21
C THR A 19 -4.43 0.53 4.30
N THR A 20 -4.91 1.77 4.39
CA THR A 20 -6.36 2.07 4.38
C THR A 20 -6.98 1.69 3.03
N CYS A 21 -6.33 2.05 1.91
CA CYS A 21 -6.77 1.67 0.57
C CYS A 21 -6.82 0.15 0.40
N LEU A 22 -5.77 -0.57 0.79
CA LEU A 22 -5.72 -2.03 0.69
C LEU A 22 -6.84 -2.70 1.49
N THR A 23 -7.10 -2.21 2.71
CA THR A 23 -8.20 -2.69 3.54
C THR A 23 -9.54 -2.47 2.84
N LYS A 24 -9.76 -1.26 2.29
CA LYS A 24 -10.97 -0.93 1.53
C LYS A 24 -11.15 -1.85 0.32
N SER A 25 -10.11 -2.04 -0.49
CA SER A 25 -10.16 -2.89 -1.70
C SER A 25 -10.44 -4.35 -1.33
N LYS A 26 -9.79 -4.89 -0.29
CA LYS A 26 -10.07 -6.25 0.21
C LYS A 26 -11.51 -6.41 0.68
N THR A 27 -12.00 -5.49 1.51
CA THR A 27 -13.38 -5.53 2.03
C THR A 27 -14.39 -5.42 0.90
N MET A 28 -14.22 -4.47 -0.01
CA MET A 28 -15.18 -4.23 -1.08
C MET A 28 -15.15 -5.35 -2.14
N LYS A 29 -14.00 -5.97 -2.42
CA LYS A 29 -13.91 -7.11 -3.35
C LYS A 29 -14.77 -8.30 -2.88
N ALA A 30 -14.88 -8.49 -1.56
CA ALA A 30 -15.75 -9.52 -0.98
C ALA A 30 -17.25 -9.23 -1.14
N LEU A 31 -17.63 -7.97 -1.40
CA LEU A 31 -19.02 -7.52 -1.50
C LEU A 31 -19.48 -7.34 -2.95
N VAL A 32 -18.57 -7.03 -3.87
CA VAL A 32 -18.87 -6.84 -5.29
C VAL A 32 -19.27 -8.17 -5.94
N THR A 33 -20.21 -8.14 -6.88
CA THR A 33 -20.64 -9.31 -7.66
C THR A 33 -20.09 -9.32 -9.08
N ASP A 34 -19.94 -8.14 -9.69
CA ASP A 34 -19.39 -7.97 -11.04
C ASP A 34 -17.96 -8.53 -11.15
N GLN A 35 -17.74 -9.43 -12.10
CA GLN A 35 -16.49 -10.16 -12.22
C GLN A 35 -15.33 -9.28 -12.71
N LEU A 36 -15.59 -8.39 -13.67
CA LEU A 36 -14.56 -7.48 -14.19
C LEU A 36 -14.08 -6.53 -13.07
N LEU A 37 -15.01 -6.01 -12.28
CA LEU A 37 -14.68 -5.16 -11.14
C LEU A 37 -13.89 -5.94 -10.07
N LYS A 38 -14.23 -7.21 -9.79
CA LYS A 38 -13.43 -8.05 -8.88
C LYS A 38 -11.99 -8.22 -9.34
N ASP A 39 -11.77 -8.39 -10.64
CA ASP A 39 -10.44 -8.59 -11.21
C ASP A 39 -9.61 -7.29 -11.13
N ILE A 40 -10.22 -6.14 -11.43
CA ILE A 40 -9.60 -4.82 -11.24
C ILE A 40 -9.21 -4.63 -9.77
N MET A 41 -10.09 -5.00 -8.85
CA MET A 41 -9.82 -4.89 -7.40
C MET A 41 -8.74 -5.87 -6.93
N GLN A 42 -8.67 -7.07 -7.50
CA GLN A 42 -7.58 -8.01 -7.20
C GLN A 42 -6.24 -7.44 -7.66
N GLN A 43 -6.19 -6.85 -8.85
CA GLN A 43 -4.99 -6.17 -9.34
C GLN A 43 -4.56 -5.04 -8.39
N ASP A 44 -5.50 -4.21 -7.91
CA ASP A 44 -5.18 -3.16 -6.93
C ASP A 44 -4.66 -3.74 -5.60
N ILE A 45 -5.25 -4.84 -5.11
CA ILE A 45 -4.77 -5.54 -3.90
C ILE A 45 -3.33 -6.02 -4.07
N ASP A 46 -3.00 -6.63 -5.22
CA ASP A 46 -1.67 -7.18 -5.48
C ASP A 46 -0.61 -6.08 -5.60
N VAL A 47 -0.92 -5.02 -6.34
CA VAL A 47 -0.05 -3.84 -6.47
C VAL A 47 0.14 -3.16 -5.12
N SER A 48 -0.94 -2.94 -4.37
CA SER A 48 -0.89 -2.27 -3.07
C SER A 48 -0.11 -3.05 -2.03
N THR A 49 -0.22 -4.39 -2.05
CA THR A 49 0.54 -5.27 -1.16
C THR A 49 2.04 -5.16 -1.44
N ARG A 50 2.44 -5.18 -2.73
CA ARG A 50 3.84 -5.02 -3.12
C ARG A 50 4.41 -3.65 -2.72
N GLN A 51 3.67 -2.58 -2.99
CA GLN A 51 4.08 -1.22 -2.63
C GLN A 51 4.27 -1.06 -1.11
N LEU A 52 3.41 -1.68 -0.29
CA LEU A 52 3.59 -1.67 1.16
C LEU A 52 4.86 -2.41 1.61
N GLN A 53 5.23 -3.50 0.95
CA GLN A 53 6.51 -4.20 1.20
C GLN A 53 7.71 -3.32 0.82
N GLU A 54 7.61 -2.58 -0.28
CA GLU A 54 8.64 -1.62 -0.71
C GLU A 54 8.77 -0.47 0.30
N TYR A 55 7.66 0.14 0.75
CA TYR A 55 7.68 1.19 1.76
C TYR A 55 8.25 0.70 3.10
N ALA A 56 7.88 -0.50 3.53
CA ALA A 56 8.45 -1.10 4.74
C ALA A 56 9.97 -1.30 4.63
N SER A 57 10.45 -1.69 3.44
CA SER A 57 11.88 -1.84 3.16
C SER A 57 12.60 -0.49 3.23
N ILE A 58 12.03 0.55 2.62
CA ILE A 58 12.58 1.92 2.69
C ILE A 58 12.64 2.42 4.13
N LEU A 59 11.56 2.28 4.89
CA LEU A 59 11.50 2.70 6.30
C LEU A 59 12.46 1.92 7.20
N SER A 60 12.67 0.64 6.92
CA SER A 60 13.66 -0.18 7.64
C SER A 60 15.08 0.33 7.37
N ASN A 61 15.39 0.65 6.11
CA ASN A 61 16.70 1.17 5.71
C ASN A 61 16.95 2.59 6.22
N ALA A 62 15.90 3.40 6.40
CA ALA A 62 16.01 4.75 6.94
C ALA A 62 16.34 4.80 8.45
N LYS A 63 16.16 3.69 9.18
CA LYS A 63 16.49 3.58 10.61
C LYS A 63 17.96 3.24 10.88
N GLN A 64 18.70 2.79 9.86
CA GLN A 64 20.13 2.47 9.92
C GLN A 64 20.98 3.72 9.67
#